data_AF-A0AAD0I689-F1
#
_entry.id   AF-A0AAD0I689-F1
#
_cell.length_a   1.000
_cell.length_b   1.000
_cell.length_c   1.000
_cell.angle_alpha   90.00
_cell.angle_beta   90.00
_cell.angle_gamma   90.00
#
_symmetry.space_group_name_H-M   'P 1'
#
loop_
_entity.id
_entity.type
_entity.pdbx_description
1 polymer ?
#
loop_
_entity_poly.entity_id
_entity_poly.type
_entity_poly.pdbx_seq_one_letter_code
_entity_poly.pdbx_strand_id
1 'polypeptide(L)'
;MSNEIYRATVHVADIHENTSQELISITSDKLKLVLIEHLDLTENSRLWHTPASLVVAVALVLLTSSFKDSLGVPAATWQAFFMFLLVAFVLWLLYALSKLRKRYSIDQLIEKIKKKKIQEF
;
A
#
# COMPACT_ATOMS: atom_id res chain seq x y z
N MET A 1 22.96 42.40 -30.59
CA MET A 1 22.85 41.74 -29.27
C MET A 1 22.99 40.24 -29.49
N SER A 2 24.21 39.71 -29.35
CA SER A 2 24.51 38.27 -29.45
C SER A 2 24.64 37.68 -28.06
N ASN A 3 23.86 36.65 -27.76
CA ASN A 3 23.95 35.89 -26.50
C ASN A 3 25.21 35.02 -26.52
N GLU A 4 26.14 35.29 -25.60
CA GLU A 4 27.27 34.39 -25.36
C GLU A 4 26.81 33.18 -24.52
N ILE A 5 26.99 31.99 -25.08
CA ILE A 5 26.69 30.72 -24.42
C ILE A 5 27.92 30.34 -23.59
N TYR A 6 27.82 30.44 -22.27
CA TYR A 6 28.85 29.94 -21.36
C TYR A 6 29.01 28.43 -21.52
N ARG A 7 30.20 27.98 -21.95
CA ARG A 7 30.58 26.56 -21.97
C ARG A 7 31.46 26.25 -20.77
N ALA A 8 30.98 25.41 -19.86
CA ALA A 8 31.81 24.77 -18.86
C ALA A 8 32.42 23.49 -19.46
N THR A 9 33.74 23.37 -19.44
CA THR A 9 34.46 22.16 -19.87
C THR A 9 34.87 21.38 -18.63
N VAL A 10 34.31 20.18 -18.44
CA VAL A 10 34.66 19.29 -17.32
C VAL A 10 35.74 18.33 -17.80
N HIS A 11 36.89 18.34 -17.12
CA HIS A 11 37.97 17.38 -17.37
C HIS A 11 37.61 16.06 -16.67
N VAL A 12 37.25 15.04 -17.45
CA VAL A 12 36.93 13.71 -16.91
C VAL A 12 38.22 12.91 -16.77
N ALA A 13 38.63 12.65 -15.54
CA ALA A 13 39.88 11.96 -15.22
C ALA A 13 39.77 10.43 -15.32
N ASP A 14 38.57 9.87 -15.18
CA ASP A 14 38.33 8.43 -15.32
C ASP A 14 36.83 8.16 -15.60
N ILE A 15 36.53 7.35 -16.62
CA ILE A 15 35.16 6.96 -16.98
C ILE A 15 34.98 5.51 -16.56
N HIS A 16 34.34 5.30 -15.41
CA HIS A 16 33.85 3.98 -15.03
C HIS A 16 32.46 3.78 -15.64
N GLU A 17 32.42 3.24 -16.86
CA GLU A 17 31.19 2.97 -17.60
C GLU A 17 30.56 1.65 -17.09
N ASN A 18 29.86 1.71 -15.96
CA ASN A 18 29.03 0.61 -15.47
C ASN A 18 27.55 1.00 -15.44
N THR A 19 27.04 1.50 -16.56
CA THR A 19 25.62 1.84 -16.71
C THR A 19 25.16 1.52 -18.13
N SER A 20 24.81 0.26 -18.36
CA SER A 20 23.89 -0.10 -19.45
C SER A 20 22.53 0.56 -19.16
N GLN A 21 22.33 1.78 -19.66
CA GLN A 21 21.07 2.50 -19.49
C GLN A 21 19.97 1.79 -20.29
N GLU A 22 18.90 1.40 -19.61
CA GLU A 22 17.79 0.68 -20.23
C GLU A 22 16.67 1.65 -20.64
N LEU A 23 16.44 1.78 -21.96
CA LEU A 23 15.37 2.64 -22.50
C LEU A 23 14.03 1.89 -22.53
N ILE A 24 13.10 2.30 -21.66
CA ILE A 24 11.73 1.78 -21.64
C ILE A 24 10.82 2.72 -22.45
N SER A 25 10.50 2.32 -23.68
CA SER A 25 9.53 3.04 -24.53
C SER A 25 8.15 2.38 -24.45
N ILE A 26 7.15 3.14 -23.99
CA ILE A 26 5.75 2.74 -23.86
C ILE A 26 4.82 3.89 -24.26
N THR A 27 3.57 3.56 -24.64
CA THR A 27 2.55 4.58 -24.91
C THR A 27 1.99 5.19 -23.63
N SER A 28 1.55 6.45 -23.70
CA SER A 28 0.95 7.18 -22.57
C SER A 28 -0.25 6.42 -21.96
N ASP A 29 -1.09 5.81 -22.80
CA ASP A 29 -2.26 5.03 -22.33
C ASP A 29 -1.85 3.80 -21.53
N LYS A 30 -0.84 3.04 -22.00
CA LYS A 30 -0.33 1.87 -21.28
C LYS A 30 0.33 2.29 -19.96
N LEU A 31 1.02 3.43 -19.93
CA LEU A 31 1.60 4.00 -18.70
C LEU A 31 0.49 4.37 -17.70
N LYS A 32 -0.53 5.10 -18.14
CA LYS A 32 -1.65 5.55 -17.30
C LYS A 32 -2.37 4.37 -16.66
N LEU A 33 -2.64 3.31 -17.43
CA LEU A 33 -3.32 2.11 -16.93
C LEU A 33 -2.50 1.42 -15.82
N VAL A 34 -1.20 1.26 -16.02
CA VAL A 34 -0.31 0.63 -15.03
C VAL A 34 -0.15 1.49 -13.78
N LEU A 35 -0.13 2.82 -13.92
CA LEU A 35 -0.11 3.75 -12.79
C LEU A 35 -1.40 3.68 -11.98
N ILE A 36 -2.57 3.63 -12.64
CA ILE A 36 -3.87 3.53 -11.96
C ILE A 36 -3.96 2.22 -11.17
N GLU A 37 -3.56 1.10 -11.76
CA GLU A 37 -3.51 -0.19 -11.05
C GLU A 37 -2.60 -0.12 -9.81
N HIS A 38 -1.44 0.53 -9.93
CA HIS A 38 -0.52 0.69 -8.81
C HIS A 38 -1.07 1.61 -7.71
N LEU A 39 -1.77 2.68 -8.11
CA LEU A 39 -2.40 3.61 -7.17
C LEU A 39 -3.50 2.91 -6.36
N ASP A 40 -4.38 2.16 -7.04
CA ASP A 40 -5.49 1.43 -6.40
C ASP A 40 -4.98 0.35 -5.44
N LEU A 41 -3.90 -0.35 -5.79
CA LEU A 41 -3.24 -1.29 -4.88
C LEU A 41 -2.64 -0.59 -3.66
N THR A 42 -2.06 0.60 -3.85
CA THR A 42 -1.46 1.40 -2.77
C THR A 42 -2.52 2.00 -1.85
N GLU A 43 -3.64 2.47 -2.40
CA GLU A 43 -4.75 2.99 -1.62
C GLU A 43 -5.43 1.87 -0.81
N ASN A 44 -5.67 0.72 -1.41
CA ASN A 44 -6.17 -0.48 -0.72
C ASN A 44 -5.23 -0.94 0.40
N SER A 45 -3.93 -0.70 0.25
CA SER A 45 -2.91 -1.01 1.26
C SER A 45 -2.96 -0.08 2.49
N ARG A 46 -3.80 0.97 2.50
CA ARG A 46 -4.07 1.79 3.70
C ARG A 46 -5.34 1.39 4.44
N LEU A 47 -6.17 0.51 3.87
CA LEU A 47 -7.47 0.16 4.45
C LEU A 47 -7.36 -0.68 5.74
N TRP A 48 -6.18 -1.18 6.12
CA TRP A 48 -5.99 -1.91 7.38
C TRP A 48 -6.09 -1.03 8.62
N HIS A 49 -5.95 0.30 8.48
CA HIS A 49 -6.09 1.23 9.60
C HIS A 49 -7.51 1.22 10.20
N THR A 50 -8.54 1.05 9.37
CA THR A 50 -9.95 1.01 9.80
C THR A 50 -10.26 -0.18 10.71
N PRO A 51 -9.96 -1.45 10.36
CA PRO A 51 -10.17 -2.55 11.28
C PRO A 51 -9.25 -2.45 12.52
N ALA A 52 -8.05 -1.88 12.40
CA ALA A 52 -7.17 -1.69 13.55
C ALA A 52 -7.75 -0.73 14.59
N SER A 53 -8.32 0.40 14.17
CA SER A 53 -8.96 1.36 15.09
C SER A 53 -10.19 0.75 15.77
N LEU A 54 -10.98 -0.06 15.05
CA LEU A 54 -12.12 -0.79 15.62
C LEU A 54 -11.70 -1.82 16.67
N VAL A 55 -10.64 -2.60 16.40
CA VAL A 55 -10.10 -3.54 17.40
C VAL A 55 -9.69 -2.81 18.67
N VAL A 56 -8.98 -1.68 18.55
CA VAL A 56 -8.56 -0.87 19.71
C VAL A 56 -9.78 -0.33 20.46
N ALA A 57 -10.77 0.22 19.76
CA ALA A 57 -11.98 0.75 20.37
C ALA A 57 -12.75 -0.33 21.15
N VAL A 58 -12.96 -1.51 20.56
CA VAL A 58 -13.66 -2.62 21.22
C VAL A 58 -12.85 -3.18 22.38
N ALA A 59 -11.52 -3.30 22.23
CA ALA A 59 -10.66 -3.72 23.33
C ALA A 59 -10.71 -2.74 24.51
N LEU A 60 -10.74 -1.43 24.25
CA LEU A 60 -10.91 -0.42 25.29
C LEU A 60 -12.26 -0.56 25.98
N VAL A 61 -13.35 -0.77 25.23
CA VAL A 61 -14.67 -1.03 25.82
C VAL A 61 -14.62 -2.25 26.73
N LEU A 62 -14.03 -3.36 26.30
CA LEU A 62 -13.90 -4.57 27.13
C LEU A 62 -13.06 -4.37 28.39
N LEU A 63 -12.03 -3.52 28.34
CA LEU A 63 -11.14 -3.25 29.48
C LEU A 63 -11.70 -2.19 30.44
N THR A 64 -12.48 -1.24 29.94
CA THR A 64 -12.93 -0.07 30.73
C THR A 64 -14.41 -0.12 31.12
N SER A 65 -15.24 -0.85 30.37
CA SER A 65 -16.67 -0.95 30.69
C SER A 65 -16.92 -2.00 31.76
N SER A 66 -17.63 -1.57 32.80
CA SER A 66 -18.31 -2.50 33.70
C SER A 66 -19.62 -2.94 33.04
N PHE A 67 -19.67 -4.17 32.54
CA PHE A 67 -20.90 -4.74 31.99
C PHE A 67 -21.92 -4.92 33.13
N LYS A 68 -23.07 -4.28 32.98
CA LYS A 68 -24.21 -4.37 33.90
C LYS A 68 -25.42 -4.84 33.12
N ASP A 69 -26.38 -5.41 33.84
CA ASP A 69 -27.67 -5.75 33.25
C ASP A 69 -28.32 -4.46 32.74
N SER A 70 -28.60 -4.42 31.44
CA SER A 70 -29.10 -3.23 30.78
C SER A 70 -29.96 -3.63 29.58
N LEU A 71 -31.01 -2.84 29.32
CA LEU A 71 -31.98 -3.10 28.26
C LEU A 71 -32.66 -4.48 28.36
N GLY A 72 -32.80 -5.03 29.57
CA GLY A 72 -33.36 -6.37 29.80
C GLY A 72 -32.44 -7.53 29.42
N VAL A 73 -31.17 -7.24 29.10
CA VAL A 73 -30.16 -8.24 28.71
C VAL A 73 -29.11 -8.38 29.83
N PRO A 74 -28.74 -9.61 30.22
CA PRO A 74 -27.71 -9.85 31.22
C PRO A 74 -26.33 -9.28 30.83
N ALA A 75 -25.56 -8.83 31.81
CA ALA A 75 -24.20 -8.34 31.63
C ALA A 75 -23.29 -9.33 30.87
N ALA A 76 -23.44 -10.62 31.16
CA ALA A 76 -22.67 -11.69 30.51
C ALA A 76 -22.91 -11.75 28.99
N THR A 77 -24.12 -11.47 28.53
CA THR A 77 -24.46 -11.46 27.11
C THR A 77 -23.82 -10.27 26.39
N TRP A 78 -23.78 -9.10 27.03
CA TRP A 78 -23.07 -7.93 26.50
C TRP A 78 -21.58 -8.19 26.39
N GLN A 79 -20.96 -8.77 27.41
CA GLN A 79 -19.55 -9.13 27.39
C GLN A 79 -19.23 -10.13 26.27
N ALA A 80 -20.07 -11.17 26.12
CA ALA A 80 -19.93 -12.14 25.03
C ALA A 80 -20.06 -11.47 23.64
N PHE A 81 -21.02 -10.57 23.47
CA PHE A 81 -21.20 -9.83 22.22
C PHE A 81 -19.95 -9.03 21.84
N PHE A 82 -19.40 -8.22 22.76
CA PHE A 82 -18.18 -7.46 22.49
C PHE A 82 -16.97 -8.37 22.27
N MET A 83 -16.91 -9.54 22.92
CA MET A 83 -15.86 -10.53 22.67
C MET A 83 -15.95 -11.11 21.26
N PHE A 84 -17.15 -11.50 20.79
CA PHE A 84 -17.34 -11.94 19.41
C PHE A 84 -17.03 -10.84 18.40
N LEU A 85 -17.45 -9.61 18.69
CA LEU A 85 -17.18 -8.44 17.85
C LEU A 85 -15.66 -8.19 17.72
N LEU A 86 -14.92 -8.33 18.84
CA LEU A 86 -13.47 -8.22 18.84
C LEU A 86 -12.83 -9.28 17.93
N VAL A 87 -13.24 -10.55 18.07
CA VAL A 87 -12.74 -11.65 17.22
C VAL A 87 -13.01 -11.38 15.74
N ALA A 88 -14.21 -10.92 15.39
CA ALA A 88 -14.55 -10.57 14.01
C ALA A 88 -13.62 -9.48 13.44
N PHE A 89 -13.38 -8.40 14.19
CA PHE A 89 -12.48 -7.34 13.74
C PHE A 89 -11.02 -7.77 13.70
N VAL A 90 -10.56 -8.65 14.60
CA VAL A 90 -9.22 -9.23 14.54
C VAL A 90 -9.05 -10.09 13.29
N LEU A 91 -10.02 -10.93 12.95
CA LEU A 91 -9.98 -11.72 11.72
C LEU A 91 -9.93 -10.82 10.47
N TRP A 92 -10.71 -9.74 10.46
CA TRP A 92 -10.65 -8.75 9.38
C TRP A 92 -9.27 -8.07 9.33
N LEU A 93 -8.73 -7.65 10.46
CA LEU A 93 -7.40 -7.04 10.52
C LEU A 93 -6.32 -7.98 9.97
N LEU A 94 -6.36 -9.27 10.33
CA LEU A 94 -5.44 -10.28 9.82
C LEU A 94 -5.57 -10.46 8.30
N TYR A 95 -6.80 -10.47 7.78
CA TYR A 95 -7.04 -10.51 6.33
C TYR A 95 -6.47 -9.26 5.62
N ALA A 96 -6.73 -8.06 6.16
CA ALA A 96 -6.23 -6.81 5.61
C ALA A 96 -4.69 -6.74 5.64
N LEU A 97 -4.07 -7.21 6.73
CA LEU A 97 -2.62 -7.25 6.89
C LEU A 97 -1.97 -8.28 5.95
N SER A 98 -2.64 -9.41 5.72
CA SER A 98 -2.19 -10.41 4.73
C SER A 98 -2.18 -9.84 3.30
N LYS A 99 -3.15 -8.97 2.98
CA LYS A 99 -3.19 -8.24 1.70
C LYS A 99 -2.07 -7.20 1.60
N LEU A 100 -1.70 -6.57 2.72
CA LEU A 100 -0.61 -5.59 2.82
C LEU A 100 0.75 -6.20 2.47
N ARG A 101 1.00 -7.45 2.88
CA ARG A 101 2.28 -8.13 2.63
C ARG A 101 2.56 -8.35 1.14
N LYS A 102 1.55 -8.29 0.28
CA LYS A 102 1.68 -8.37 -1.18
C LYS A 102 1.97 -7.01 -1.86
N ARG A 103 2.53 -6.03 -1.15
CA ARG A 103 2.90 -4.74 -1.75
C ARG A 103 3.90 -4.97 -2.89
N TYR A 104 3.46 -4.59 -4.09
CA TYR A 104 4.28 -4.55 -5.29
C TYR A 104 5.36 -3.48 -5.13
N SER A 105 6.63 -3.88 -5.18
CA SER A 105 7.75 -2.92 -5.26
C SER A 105 7.66 -2.13 -6.56
N ILE A 106 8.19 -0.90 -6.57
CA ILE A 106 8.43 -0.12 -7.80
C ILE A 106 9.22 -0.96 -8.81
N ASP A 107 10.13 -1.82 -8.35
CA ASP A 107 10.88 -2.73 -9.23
C ASP A 107 9.96 -3.74 -9.94
N GLN A 108 8.92 -4.22 -9.26
CA GLN A 108 7.93 -5.10 -9.88
C GLN A 108 7.02 -4.35 -10.85
N LEU A 109 6.77 -3.06 -10.60
CA LEU A 109 6.08 -2.19 -11.56
C LEU A 109 6.91 -2.04 -12.83
N ILE A 110 8.21 -1.76 -12.67
CA ILE A 110 9.17 -1.64 -13.77
C ILE A 110 9.27 -2.98 -14.53
N GLU A 111 9.36 -4.12 -13.86
CA GLU A 111 9.32 -5.43 -14.52
C GLU A 111 8.01 -5.69 -15.25
N LYS A 112 6.85 -5.31 -14.69
CA LYS A 112 5.55 -5.47 -15.34
C LYS A 112 5.47 -4.66 -16.63
N ILE A 113 6.01 -3.43 -16.62
CA ILE A 113 6.11 -2.57 -17.79
C ILE A 113 7.03 -3.22 -18.85
N LYS A 114 8.18 -3.78 -18.44
CA LYS A 114 9.11 -4.49 -19.35
C LYS A 114 8.48 -5.75 -19.96
N LYS A 115 7.82 -6.61 -19.15
CA LYS A 115 7.19 -7.86 -19.61
C LYS A 115 6.02 -7.64 -20.56
N LYS A 116 5.23 -6.57 -20.38
CA LYS A 116 4.13 -6.23 -21.30
C LYS A 116 4.63 -5.88 -22.71
N LYS A 117 5.91 -5.54 -22.87
CA LYS A 117 6.57 -5.33 -24.16
C LYS A 117 6.97 -6.64 -24.86
N ILE A 118 7.10 -7.76 -24.11
CA ILE A 118 7.59 -9.05 -24.63
C ILE A 118 6.44 -9.93 -25.18
N GLN A 119 5.18 -9.62 -24.86
CA GLN A 119 4.01 -10.42 -25.33
C GLN A 119 3.50 -10.05 -26.74
N GLU A 120 4.19 -9.22 -27.50
CA GLU A 120 3.91 -9.03 -28.92
C GLU A 120 5.10 -9.55 -29.72
N PHE A 121 5.15 -10.86 -29.98
CA PHE A 121 5.67 -11.52 -31.20
C PHE A 121 5.25 -13.00 -31.23
#